data_AF-A0A3A9F5U3-F1
#
_entry.id   AF-A0A3A9F5U3-F1
#
_cell.length_a   1.000
_cell.length_b   1.000
_cell.length_c   1.000
_cell.angle_alpha   90.00
_cell.angle_beta   90.00
_cell.angle_gamma   90.00
#
_symmetry.space_group_name_H-M   'P 1'
#
loop_
_entity.id
_entity.type
_entity.pdbx_description
1 polymer ?
#
loop_
_entity_poly.entity_id
_entity_poly.type
_entity_poly.pdbx_seq_one_letter_code
_entity_poly.pdbx_strand_id
1 'polypeptide(L)'
;MCPFYATLHMCNFDTDIGTEELAHLEMVAAIVHQLTKNLSMEEIENSGFKTYYVDHTIGIWPQAAGGIPFNACEFQSKGDLITDLFEDMAAEQKARTTYDNILRLIKDPEVCDPIRFLRQREIVHFQRFGEALRLLQDRLDPKNFYICNPEFDINCGCNCK
;
A
#
# COMPACT_ATOMS: atom_id res chain seq x y z
N MET A 1 10.21 -28.77 -7.26
CA MET A 1 11.11 -27.89 -6.49
C MET A 1 10.52 -27.73 -5.10
N CYS A 2 11.35 -27.66 -4.06
CA CYS A 2 10.91 -27.47 -2.67
C CYS A 2 10.19 -26.10 -2.49
N PRO A 3 9.09 -25.99 -1.72
CA PRO A 3 8.41 -24.72 -1.42
C PRO A 3 9.35 -23.62 -0.91
N PHE A 4 10.41 -24.01 -0.19
CA PHE A 4 11.40 -23.10 0.41
C PHE A 4 12.06 -22.11 -0.56
N TYR A 5 12.27 -22.48 -1.83
CA TYR A 5 12.84 -21.55 -2.82
C TYR A 5 11.81 -20.56 -3.39
N ALA A 6 10.51 -20.89 -3.30
CA ALA A 6 9.44 -19.96 -3.68
C ALA A 6 9.32 -18.82 -2.67
N THR A 7 9.32 -19.17 -1.39
CA THR A 7 9.27 -18.25 -0.25
C THR A 7 10.42 -17.23 -0.27
N LEU A 8 11.66 -17.67 -0.52
CA LEU A 8 12.82 -16.77 -0.52
C LEU A 8 12.77 -15.73 -1.67
N HIS A 9 12.27 -16.11 -2.84
CA HIS A 9 12.09 -15.16 -3.94
C HIS A 9 10.94 -14.18 -3.69
N MET A 10 9.89 -14.60 -2.99
CA MET A 10 8.76 -13.73 -2.63
C MET A 10 9.14 -12.69 -1.57
N CYS A 11 9.89 -13.12 -0.54
CA CYS A 11 10.34 -12.22 0.52
C CYS A 11 11.18 -11.04 -0.02
N ASN A 12 12.06 -11.28 -1.00
CA ASN A 12 12.81 -10.19 -1.64
C ASN A 12 11.92 -9.22 -2.43
N PHE A 13 10.89 -9.75 -3.08
CA PHE A 13 9.94 -8.97 -3.87
C PHE A 13 9.10 -8.03 -2.97
N ASP A 14 8.59 -8.53 -1.85
CA ASP A 14 7.84 -7.70 -0.89
C ASP A 14 8.73 -6.62 -0.26
N THR A 15 10.00 -6.93 0.04
CA THR A 15 10.95 -5.93 0.56
C THR A 15 11.31 -4.85 -0.46
N ASP A 16 11.36 -5.19 -1.75
CA ASP A 16 11.62 -4.22 -2.82
C ASP A 16 10.45 -3.24 -2.97
N ILE A 17 9.20 -3.75 -3.00
CA ILE A 17 8.00 -2.90 -3.04
C ILE A 17 7.88 -2.08 -1.76
N GLY A 18 8.02 -2.70 -0.58
CA GLY A 18 7.95 -1.99 0.69
C GLY A 18 8.98 -0.86 0.81
N THR A 19 10.16 -1.02 0.20
CA THR A 19 11.16 0.06 0.11
C THR A 19 10.70 1.19 -0.82
N GLU A 20 10.05 0.85 -1.94
CA GLU A 20 9.45 1.82 -2.84
C GLU A 20 8.35 2.64 -2.14
N GLU A 21 7.51 1.99 -1.33
CA GLU A 21 6.43 2.65 -0.58
C GLU A 21 6.92 3.71 0.41
N LEU A 22 8.14 3.55 0.95
CA LEU A 22 8.77 4.60 1.77
C LEU A 22 9.06 5.86 0.94
N ALA A 23 9.42 5.71 -0.33
CA ALA A 23 9.61 6.84 -1.24
C ALA A 23 8.25 7.47 -1.63
N HIS A 24 7.19 6.67 -1.76
CA HIS A 24 5.84 7.21 -2.01
C HIS A 24 5.34 8.03 -0.82
N LEU A 25 5.59 7.58 0.41
CA LEU A 25 5.30 8.35 1.63
C LEU A 25 6.02 9.70 1.62
N GLU A 26 7.30 9.73 1.23
CA GLU A 26 8.06 10.97 1.06
C GLU A 26 7.43 11.89 0.01
N MET A 27 7.04 11.35 -1.15
CA MET A 27 6.37 12.12 -2.20
C MET A 27 5.05 12.75 -1.71
N VAL A 28 4.21 11.98 -1.03
CA VAL A 28 2.93 12.48 -0.48
C VAL A 28 3.19 13.55 0.58
N ALA A 29 4.14 13.33 1.48
CA ALA A 29 4.54 14.32 2.49
C ALA A 29 5.03 15.61 1.84
N ALA A 30 5.81 15.53 0.76
CA ALA A 30 6.29 16.68 0.01
C ALA A 30 5.14 17.46 -0.66
N ILE A 31 4.15 16.78 -1.25
CA ILE A 31 2.95 17.42 -1.81
C ILE A 31 2.21 18.20 -0.72
N VAL A 32 1.92 17.56 0.42
CA VAL A 32 1.21 18.21 1.54
C VAL A 32 2.01 19.40 2.08
N HIS A 33 3.32 19.27 2.21
CA HIS A 33 4.18 20.38 2.62
C HIS A 33 4.14 21.54 1.63
N GLN A 34 4.19 21.26 0.33
CA GLN A 34 4.15 22.29 -0.71
C GLN A 34 2.79 23.00 -0.79
N LEU A 35 1.70 22.31 -0.49
CA LEU A 35 0.36 22.90 -0.43
C LEU A 35 0.12 23.74 0.83
N THR A 36 0.85 23.46 1.91
CA THR A 36 0.64 24.12 3.21
C THR A 36 1.70 25.18 3.54
N LYS A 37 2.86 25.15 2.88
CA LYS A 37 3.89 26.18 3.05
C LYS A 37 3.35 27.54 2.63
N ASN A 38 3.58 28.55 3.48
CA ASN A 38 3.20 29.95 3.26
C ASN A 38 1.69 30.24 3.21
N LEU A 39 0.82 29.34 3.67
CA LEU A 39 -0.59 29.67 3.84
C LEU A 39 -0.75 30.86 4.79
N SER A 40 -1.57 31.82 4.37
CA SER A 40 -2.04 32.91 5.21
C SER A 40 -3.12 32.43 6.18
N MET A 41 -3.35 33.18 7.26
CA MET A 41 -4.44 32.86 8.19
C MET A 41 -5.82 32.90 7.52
N GLU A 42 -6.01 33.78 6.53
CA GLU A 42 -7.25 33.85 5.75
C GLU A 42 -7.47 32.57 4.94
N GLU A 43 -6.43 32.03 4.28
CA GLU A 43 -6.52 30.76 3.55
C GLU A 43 -6.77 29.57 4.49
N ILE A 44 -6.15 29.56 5.67
CA ILE A 44 -6.38 28.52 6.68
C ILE A 44 -7.84 28.54 7.17
N GLU A 45 -8.39 29.73 7.43
CA GLU A 45 -9.76 29.89 7.92
C GLU A 45 -10.82 29.62 6.84
N ASN A 46 -10.55 30.00 5.59
CA ASN A 46 -11.47 29.81 4.47
C ASN A 46 -11.36 28.42 3.81
N SER A 47 -10.38 27.62 4.19
CA SER A 47 -10.23 26.23 3.75
C SER A 47 -10.69 25.23 4.80
N GLY A 48 -10.69 23.94 4.46
CA GLY A 48 -10.91 22.85 5.42
C GLY A 48 -9.73 22.60 6.37
N PHE A 49 -8.66 23.40 6.33
CA PHE A 49 -7.40 23.11 7.01
C PHE A 49 -7.34 23.61 8.46
N LYS A 50 -8.29 24.45 8.90
CA LYS A 50 -8.31 25.06 10.25
C LYS A 50 -8.11 24.05 11.39
N THR A 51 -8.84 22.94 11.39
CA THR A 51 -8.74 21.94 12.47
C THR A 51 -7.34 21.31 12.50
N TYR A 52 -6.82 20.93 11.34
CA TYR A 52 -5.46 20.39 11.23
C TYR A 52 -4.42 21.41 11.70
N TYR A 53 -4.60 22.69 11.37
CA TYR A 53 -3.69 23.75 11.81
C TYR A 53 -3.67 23.93 13.33
N VAL A 54 -4.81 23.82 14.00
CA VAL A 54 -4.86 23.92 15.47
C VAL A 54 -4.05 22.80 16.12
N ASP A 55 -4.12 21.58 15.58
CA ASP A 55 -3.45 20.42 16.17
C ASP A 55 -1.97 20.32 15.77
N HIS A 56 -1.63 20.69 14.53
CA HIS A 56 -0.34 20.37 13.90
C HIS A 56 0.33 21.56 13.21
N THR A 57 -0.27 22.76 13.26
CA THR A 57 0.18 23.94 12.51
C THR A 57 0.27 23.65 11.00
N ILE A 58 1.46 23.43 10.47
CA ILE A 58 1.70 23.00 9.07
C ILE A 58 2.63 21.78 9.02
N GLY A 59 2.89 21.16 10.18
CA GLY A 59 3.71 19.97 10.27
C GLY A 59 3.04 18.78 9.59
N ILE A 60 3.83 17.90 9.00
CA ILE A 60 3.32 16.65 8.44
C ILE A 60 2.99 15.69 9.58
N TRP A 61 1.71 15.37 9.73
CA TRP A 61 1.19 14.42 10.69
C TRP A 61 0.40 13.34 9.93
N PRO A 62 0.87 12.09 9.89
CA PRO A 62 0.20 11.02 9.15
C PRO A 62 -1.19 10.71 9.73
N GLN A 63 -2.22 11.10 8.98
CA GLN A 63 -3.62 10.79 9.28
C GLN A 63 -4.43 10.67 8.00
N ALA A 64 -5.56 9.97 8.07
CA ALA A 64 -6.54 9.97 7.01
C ALA A 64 -7.22 11.35 6.88
N ALA A 65 -7.83 11.63 5.73
CA ALA A 65 -8.60 12.86 5.50
C ALA A 65 -9.73 13.08 6.52
N GLY A 66 -10.24 11.99 7.13
CA GLY A 66 -11.24 12.04 8.20
C GLY A 66 -10.67 12.26 9.62
N GLY A 67 -9.36 12.48 9.77
CA GLY A 67 -8.70 12.75 11.05
C GLY A 67 -8.31 11.51 11.86
N ILE A 68 -8.35 10.31 11.27
CA ILE A 68 -7.90 9.08 11.95
C ILE A 68 -6.37 9.00 11.88
N PRO A 69 -5.66 8.95 13.02
CA PRO A 69 -4.21 8.90 13.03
C PRO A 69 -3.71 7.54 12.53
N PHE A 70 -2.63 7.57 11.74
CA PHE A 70 -1.94 6.36 11.32
C PHE A 70 -1.45 5.58 12.54
N ASN A 71 -1.67 4.27 12.54
CA ASN A 71 -1.27 3.40 13.65
C ASN A 71 -1.03 1.97 13.15
N ALA A 72 -0.58 1.09 14.04
CA ALA A 72 -0.19 -0.27 13.68
C ALA A 72 -1.34 -1.15 13.13
N CYS A 73 -2.60 -0.77 13.33
CA CYS A 73 -3.75 -1.50 12.78
C CYS A 73 -3.83 -1.43 11.25
N GLU A 74 -3.12 -0.51 10.60
CA GLU A 74 -3.06 -0.45 9.14
C GLU A 74 -2.16 -1.55 8.53
N PHE A 75 -1.31 -2.20 9.34
CA PHE A 75 -0.45 -3.30 8.90
C PHE A 75 -1.16 -4.65 9.08
N GLN A 76 -1.73 -5.16 7.99
CA GLN A 76 -2.45 -6.44 7.97
C GLN A 76 -1.54 -7.60 7.53
N SER A 77 -0.57 -7.94 8.38
CA SER A 77 0.35 -9.07 8.16
C SER A 77 -0.02 -10.26 9.06
N LYS A 78 -0.12 -11.46 8.48
CA LYS A 78 -0.54 -12.69 9.16
C LYS A 78 0.49 -13.80 9.13
N GLY A 79 1.52 -13.70 8.28
CA GLY A 79 2.55 -14.75 8.15
C GLY A 79 2.04 -15.98 7.40
N ASP A 80 1.00 -15.81 6.58
CA ASP A 80 0.53 -16.78 5.60
C ASP A 80 0.58 -16.11 4.24
N LEU A 81 1.43 -16.63 3.35
CA LEU A 81 1.76 -15.92 2.11
C LEU A 81 0.56 -15.74 1.19
N ILE A 82 -0.40 -16.66 1.17
CA ILE A 82 -1.63 -16.49 0.38
C ILE A 82 -2.46 -15.34 0.97
N THR A 83 -2.68 -15.36 2.28
CA THR A 83 -3.45 -14.35 3.00
C THR A 83 -2.85 -12.96 2.83
N ASP A 84 -1.53 -12.84 3.02
CA ASP A 84 -0.81 -11.57 2.96
C ASP A 84 -0.83 -11.02 1.52
N LEU A 85 -0.58 -11.84 0.49
CA LEU A 85 -0.67 -11.39 -0.91
C LEU A 85 -2.08 -10.91 -1.31
N PHE A 86 -3.15 -11.51 -0.76
CA PHE A 86 -4.51 -11.03 -0.99
C PHE A 86 -4.74 -9.66 -0.36
N GLU A 87 -4.22 -9.45 0.85
CA GLU A 87 -4.32 -8.16 1.52
C GLU A 87 -3.50 -7.09 0.80
N ASP A 88 -2.29 -7.40 0.35
CA ASP A 88 -1.45 -6.49 -0.42
C ASP A 88 -2.16 -6.07 -1.72
N MET A 89 -2.71 -7.03 -2.48
CA MET A 89 -3.53 -6.74 -3.65
C MET A 89 -4.74 -5.84 -3.31
N ALA A 90 -5.37 -6.04 -2.16
CA ALA A 90 -6.49 -5.20 -1.72
C ALA A 90 -6.01 -3.79 -1.33
N ALA A 91 -4.86 -3.67 -0.66
CA ALA A 91 -4.23 -2.41 -0.29
C ALA A 91 -3.95 -1.55 -1.52
N GLU A 92 -3.32 -2.12 -2.55
CA GLU A 92 -3.03 -1.44 -3.81
C GLU A 92 -4.28 -0.92 -4.51
N GLN A 93 -5.37 -1.70 -4.52
CA GLN A 93 -6.62 -1.26 -5.12
C GLN A 93 -7.31 -0.13 -4.33
N LYS A 94 -7.23 -0.18 -2.98
CA LYS A 94 -7.74 0.88 -2.10
C LYS A 94 -6.97 2.19 -2.35
N ALA A 95 -5.63 2.12 -2.44
CA ALA A 95 -4.77 3.26 -2.72
C ALA A 95 -5.02 3.86 -4.12
N ARG A 96 -5.02 3.02 -5.16
CA ARG A 96 -5.36 3.41 -6.55
C ARG A 96 -6.71 4.12 -6.65
N THR A 97 -7.73 3.61 -5.95
CA THR A 97 -9.07 4.22 -5.92
C THR A 97 -9.07 5.57 -5.21
N THR A 98 -8.25 5.71 -4.16
CA THR A 98 -8.08 6.98 -3.45
C THR A 98 -7.44 8.03 -4.36
N TYR A 99 -6.38 7.68 -5.10
CA TYR A 99 -5.78 8.58 -6.08
C TYR A 99 -6.73 8.96 -7.22
N ASP A 100 -7.53 8.01 -7.73
CA ASP A 100 -8.59 8.32 -8.68
C ASP A 100 -9.57 9.39 -8.14
N ASN A 101 -9.95 9.30 -6.86
CA ASN A 101 -10.84 10.27 -6.23
C ASN A 101 -10.19 11.66 -6.12
N ILE A 102 -8.91 11.72 -5.75
CA ILE A 102 -8.15 12.98 -5.73
C ILE A 102 -8.11 13.60 -7.13
N LEU A 103 -7.82 12.82 -8.18
CA LEU A 103 -7.75 13.30 -9.56
C LEU A 103 -9.11 13.77 -10.11
N ARG A 104 -10.24 13.29 -9.55
CA ARG A 104 -11.57 13.83 -9.87
C ARG A 104 -11.75 15.24 -9.32
N LEU A 105 -11.24 15.51 -8.12
CA LEU A 105 -11.41 16.77 -7.41
C LEU A 105 -10.41 17.84 -7.86
N ILE A 106 -9.14 17.48 -8.04
CA ILE A 106 -8.05 18.42 -8.31
C ILE A 106 -7.79 18.52 -9.82
N LYS A 107 -7.31 19.69 -10.27
CA LYS A 107 -6.96 19.98 -11.68
C LYS A 107 -5.58 20.59 -11.87
N ASP A 108 -4.94 21.04 -10.79
CA ASP A 108 -3.58 21.58 -10.84
C ASP A 108 -2.58 20.49 -11.28
N PRO A 109 -1.86 20.67 -12.40
CA PRO A 109 -0.85 19.71 -12.85
C PRO A 109 0.26 19.45 -11.82
N GLU A 110 0.66 20.45 -11.02
CA GLU A 110 1.74 20.28 -10.03
C GLU A 110 1.37 19.29 -8.92
N VAL A 111 0.07 19.12 -8.66
CA VAL A 111 -0.46 18.09 -7.75
C VAL A 111 -0.86 16.82 -8.51
N CYS A 112 -1.48 16.97 -9.68
CA CYS A 112 -2.05 15.83 -10.40
C CYS A 112 -0.99 14.91 -11.00
N ASP A 113 0.15 15.43 -11.46
CA ASP A 113 1.20 14.63 -12.08
C ASP A 113 1.86 13.63 -11.12
N PRO A 114 2.32 14.04 -9.91
CA PRO A 114 2.84 13.05 -8.96
C PRO A 114 1.75 12.07 -8.50
N ILE A 115 0.49 12.49 -8.36
CA ILE A 115 -0.62 11.58 -8.02
C ILE A 115 -0.87 10.56 -9.15
N ARG A 116 -0.76 10.96 -10.43
CA ARG A 116 -0.84 10.03 -11.57
C ARG A 116 0.31 9.02 -11.56
N PHE A 117 1.51 9.45 -11.19
CA PHE A 117 2.64 8.55 -11.02
C PHE A 117 2.37 7.51 -9.93
N LEU A 118 2.00 7.95 -8.71
CA LEU A 118 1.68 7.04 -7.59
C LEU A 118 0.57 6.05 -7.99
N ARG A 119 -0.51 6.55 -8.60
CA ARG A 119 -1.60 5.71 -9.12
C ARG A 119 -1.13 4.66 -10.14
N GLN A 120 -0.19 5.01 -11.01
CA GLN A 120 0.38 4.07 -11.98
C GLN A 120 1.19 2.98 -11.25
N ARG A 121 1.90 3.35 -10.18
CA ARG A 121 2.67 2.40 -9.35
C ARG A 121 1.75 1.40 -8.67
N GLU A 122 0.62 1.81 -8.11
CA GLU A 122 -0.33 0.85 -7.48
C GLU A 122 -0.85 -0.20 -8.48
N ILE A 123 -1.01 0.18 -9.76
CA ILE A 123 -1.40 -0.79 -10.79
C ILE A 123 -0.29 -1.80 -11.03
N VAL A 124 0.97 -1.35 -11.05
CA VAL A 124 2.14 -2.22 -11.22
C VAL A 124 2.27 -3.14 -10.00
N HIS A 125 2.21 -2.60 -8.79
CA HIS A 125 2.29 -3.37 -7.54
C HIS A 125 1.16 -4.40 -7.45
N PHE A 126 -0.09 -4.00 -7.70
CA PHE A 126 -1.23 -4.92 -7.77
C PHE A 126 -1.00 -6.08 -8.74
N GLN A 127 -0.52 -5.78 -9.95
CA GLN A 127 -0.24 -6.80 -10.95
C GLN A 127 0.88 -7.74 -10.51
N ARG A 128 1.90 -7.22 -9.84
CA ARG A 128 3.03 -8.00 -9.36
C ARG A 128 2.64 -8.90 -8.18
N PHE A 129 1.87 -8.42 -7.21
CA PHE A 129 1.30 -9.26 -6.16
C PHE A 129 0.37 -10.34 -6.74
N GLY A 130 -0.42 -10.00 -7.77
CA GLY A 130 -1.25 -10.98 -8.48
C GLY A 130 -0.44 -12.06 -9.23
N GLU A 131 0.68 -11.67 -9.86
CA GLU A 131 1.63 -12.60 -10.48
C GLU A 131 2.24 -13.54 -9.43
N ALA A 132 2.71 -12.97 -8.31
CA ALA A 132 3.22 -13.70 -7.16
C ALA A 132 2.22 -14.73 -6.61
N LEU A 133 0.97 -14.30 -6.38
CA LEU A 133 -0.11 -15.17 -5.88
C LEU A 133 -0.37 -16.33 -6.84
N ARG A 134 -0.40 -16.05 -8.15
CA ARG A 134 -0.61 -17.09 -9.16
C ARG A 134 0.53 -18.11 -9.18
N LEU A 135 1.78 -17.64 -9.16
CA LEU A 135 2.96 -18.50 -9.11
C LEU A 135 3.00 -19.36 -7.84
N LEU A 136 2.53 -18.84 -6.72
CA LEU A 136 2.40 -19.58 -5.47
C LEU A 136 1.35 -20.69 -5.61
N GLN A 137 0.14 -20.35 -6.08
CA GLN A 137 -0.95 -21.31 -6.26
C GLN A 137 -0.59 -22.43 -7.25
N ASP A 138 0.12 -22.12 -8.34
CA ASP A 138 0.59 -23.12 -9.32
C ASP A 138 1.58 -24.14 -8.73
N ARG A 139 2.23 -23.82 -7.60
CA ARG A 139 3.18 -24.70 -6.89
C ARG A 139 2.55 -25.50 -5.75
N LEU A 140 1.32 -25.17 -5.35
CA LEU A 140 0.58 -25.86 -4.30
C LEU A 140 -0.34 -26.93 -4.89
N ASP A 141 -0.95 -27.74 -4.02
CA ASP A 141 -1.93 -28.75 -4.48
C ASP A 141 -3.17 -28.03 -5.07
N PRO A 142 -3.45 -28.16 -6.38
CA PRO A 142 -4.58 -27.49 -7.01
C PRO A 142 -5.94 -28.00 -6.49
N LYS A 143 -5.98 -29.16 -5.82
CA LYS A 143 -7.19 -29.67 -5.17
C LYS A 143 -7.44 -29.03 -3.82
N ASN A 144 -6.41 -28.55 -3.12
CA ASN A 144 -6.56 -27.89 -1.83
C ASN A 144 -5.31 -27.10 -1.37
N PHE A 145 -5.06 -25.94 -1.97
CA PHE A 145 -3.94 -25.06 -1.58
C PHE A 145 -4.17 -24.29 -0.27
N TYR A 146 -5.32 -24.46 0.39
CA TYR A 146 -5.62 -23.91 1.73
C TYR A 146 -5.42 -24.92 2.87
N ILE A 147 -4.96 -26.14 2.58
CA ILE A 147 -4.78 -27.18 3.60
C ILE A 147 -3.60 -26.92 4.54
N CYS A 148 -2.67 -26.06 4.14
CA CYS A 148 -1.43 -25.77 4.86
C CYS A 148 -0.99 -24.33 4.61
N ASN A 149 -0.29 -23.75 5.59
CA ASN A 149 0.44 -22.50 5.42
C ASN A 149 1.85 -22.83 4.93
N PRO A 150 2.24 -22.49 3.68
CA PRO A 150 3.55 -22.83 3.13
C PRO A 150 4.74 -22.16 3.84
N GLU A 151 4.51 -21.09 4.60
CA GLU A 151 5.54 -20.38 5.38
C GLU A 151 5.82 -21.07 6.72
N PHE A 152 4.92 -21.93 7.19
CA PHE A 152 5.01 -22.56 8.51
C PHE A 152 5.07 -24.10 8.43
N ASP A 153 4.31 -24.71 7.52
CA ASP A 153 4.14 -26.16 7.42
C ASP A 153 5.17 -26.81 6.48
N ILE A 154 5.96 -27.73 7.03
CA ILE A 154 7.19 -28.29 6.41
C ILE A 154 6.94 -29.22 5.21
N ASN A 155 5.69 -29.53 4.85
CA ASN A 155 5.33 -30.46 3.74
C ASN A 155 4.21 -29.95 2.83
N CYS A 156 3.94 -28.64 2.83
CA CYS A 156 2.87 -28.07 2.01
C CYS A 156 3.10 -28.38 0.51
N GLY A 157 2.16 -29.08 -0.14
CA GLY A 157 2.25 -29.49 -1.55
C GLY A 157 2.94 -30.83 -1.86
N CYS A 158 3.50 -31.53 -0.86
CA CYS A 158 4.09 -32.86 -1.03
C CYS A 158 3.15 -33.94 -0.46
N ASN A 159 2.11 -34.35 -1.20
CA ASN A 159 1.16 -35.42 -0.84
C ASN A 159 0.90 -35.48 0.68
N CYS A 160 0.24 -34.47 1.24
CA CYS A 160 -0.34 -34.55 2.58
C CYS A 160 -1.30 -35.75 2.59
N LYS A 161 -0.86 -36.88 3.15
CA LYS A 161 -1.73 -37.98 3.55
C LYS A 161 -2.25 -37.74 4.94
#